data_AF-A0A2D9G9X6-F1
#
_entry.id   AF-A0A2D9G9X6-F1
#
_cell.length_a   1.000
_cell.length_b   1.000
_cell.length_c   1.000
_cell.angle_alpha   90.00
_cell.angle_beta   90.00
_cell.angle_gamma   90.00
#
_symmetry.space_group_name_H-M   'P 1'
#
loop_
_entity.id
_entity.type
_entity.pdbx_description
1 polymer ?
#
loop_
_entity_poly.entity_id
_entity_poly.type
_entity_poly.pdbx_seq_one_letter_code
_entity_poly.pdbx_strand_id
1 'polypeptide(L)'
;MSSNLDDFLSNTNWNKINNNKKLLINLREAYTCGVPAMIAKSLTDRLKEAGKYEFYLGTPPKELRTIASFLITYFNEKPSIILNLLPALWKRHGREDAILYGIILANINPNLLPKNIWIYFADSLRLQEPADDMLSVCEELTRAKHDFPTNNELEKLCKRGLICHQLVLFILFQKFRIKTKLSNNEYEMIKNCPGENDIINRLKKRILDN
;
A
#
# COMPACT_ATOMS: atom_id res chain seq x y z
N MET A 1 18.10 -3.93 -15.35
CA MET A 1 16.65 -4.05 -15.58
C MET A 1 16.44 -5.47 -16.04
N SER A 2 15.43 -6.19 -15.54
CA SER A 2 15.17 -7.53 -16.07
C SER A 2 14.63 -7.41 -17.49
N SER A 3 15.40 -7.82 -18.50
CA SER A 3 15.00 -7.77 -19.91
C SER A 3 13.61 -8.38 -20.13
N ASN A 4 13.30 -9.45 -19.40
CA ASN A 4 12.01 -10.14 -19.47
C ASN A 4 10.80 -9.26 -19.07
N LEU A 5 10.94 -8.38 -18.07
CA LEU A 5 9.83 -7.49 -17.69
C LEU A 5 9.61 -6.41 -18.75
N ASP A 6 10.68 -5.76 -19.20
CA ASP A 6 10.59 -4.70 -20.21
C ASP A 6 10.01 -5.24 -21.53
N ASP A 7 10.43 -6.45 -21.92
CA ASP A 7 9.89 -7.18 -23.07
C ASP A 7 8.40 -7.49 -22.88
N PHE A 8 7.99 -7.98 -21.70
CA PHE A 8 6.58 -8.25 -21.41
C PHE A 8 5.72 -6.98 -21.48
N LEU A 9 6.16 -5.89 -20.83
CA LEU A 9 5.43 -4.63 -20.82
C LEU A 9 5.29 -4.05 -22.23
N SER A 10 6.34 -4.14 -23.06
CA SER A 10 6.36 -3.61 -24.41
C SER A 10 5.51 -4.42 -25.40
N ASN A 11 5.51 -5.74 -25.28
CA ASN A 11 4.81 -6.63 -26.22
C ASN A 11 3.35 -6.87 -25.85
N THR A 12 2.94 -6.54 -24.62
CA THR A 12 1.54 -6.69 -24.18
C THR A 12 0.65 -5.64 -24.85
N ASN A 13 -0.47 -6.08 -25.42
CA ASN A 13 -1.44 -5.16 -26.04
C ASN A 13 -2.39 -4.55 -24.99
N TRP A 14 -1.89 -3.58 -24.23
CA TRP A 14 -2.60 -2.92 -23.14
C TRP A 14 -3.88 -2.18 -23.57
N ASN A 15 -3.97 -1.75 -24.84
CA ASN A 15 -5.20 -1.15 -25.40
C ASN A 15 -6.42 -2.09 -25.34
N LYS A 16 -6.20 -3.42 -25.37
CA LYS A 16 -7.27 -4.43 -25.27
C LYS A 16 -7.66 -4.74 -23.82
N ILE A 17 -6.96 -4.17 -22.84
CA ILE A 17 -7.20 -4.35 -21.41
C ILE A 17 -8.14 -3.24 -20.94
N ASN A 18 -9.43 -3.52 -21.00
CA ASN A 18 -10.49 -2.56 -20.67
C ASN A 18 -11.20 -2.84 -19.34
N ASN A 19 -10.73 -3.84 -18.57
CA ASN A 19 -11.32 -4.18 -17.29
C ASN A 19 -10.29 -4.72 -16.29
N ASN A 20 -10.64 -4.62 -15.01
CA ASN A 20 -9.79 -5.01 -13.89
C ASN A 20 -9.39 -6.49 -13.95
N LYS A 21 -10.28 -7.40 -14.37
CA LYS A 21 -9.95 -8.84 -14.40
C LYS A 21 -8.78 -9.11 -15.34
N LYS A 22 -8.81 -8.57 -16.56
CA LYS A 22 -7.72 -8.68 -17.53
C LYS A 22 -6.46 -7.99 -17.02
N LEU A 23 -6.61 -6.81 -16.43
CA LEU A 23 -5.48 -6.04 -15.92
C LEU A 23 -4.74 -6.81 -14.82
N LEU A 24 -5.48 -7.34 -13.84
CA LEU A 24 -4.92 -8.15 -12.75
C LEU A 24 -4.20 -9.42 -13.26
N ILE A 25 -4.72 -10.09 -14.28
CA ILE A 25 -4.05 -11.26 -14.89
C ILE A 25 -2.69 -10.84 -15.46
N ASN A 26 -2.66 -9.80 -16.29
CA ASN A 26 -1.43 -9.30 -16.90
C ASN A 26 -0.45 -8.77 -15.84
N LEU A 27 -0.94 -8.14 -14.77
CA LEU A 27 -0.08 -7.70 -13.66
C LEU A 27 0.59 -8.88 -12.94
N ARG A 28 -0.14 -9.97 -12.72
CA ARG A 28 0.44 -11.17 -12.10
C ARG A 28 1.54 -11.78 -12.99
N GLU A 29 1.37 -11.73 -14.30
CA GLU A 29 2.38 -12.15 -15.26
C GLU A 29 3.58 -11.20 -15.23
N ALA A 30 3.36 -9.89 -15.26
CA ALA A 30 4.43 -8.89 -15.11
C ALA A 30 5.24 -9.08 -13.82
N TYR A 31 4.58 -9.36 -12.70
CA TYR A 31 5.27 -9.69 -11.44
C TYR A 31 6.20 -10.88 -11.61
N THR A 32 5.72 -11.93 -12.28
CA THR A 32 6.48 -13.16 -12.56
C THR A 32 7.68 -12.87 -13.47
N CYS A 33 7.53 -12.03 -14.49
CA CYS A 33 8.65 -11.60 -15.34
C CYS A 33 9.72 -10.81 -14.57
N GLY A 34 9.32 -10.06 -13.53
CA GLY A 34 10.22 -9.32 -12.66
C GLY A 34 10.87 -10.16 -11.56
N VAL A 35 10.54 -11.44 -11.41
CA VAL A 35 11.16 -12.34 -10.42
C VAL A 35 12.58 -12.72 -10.89
N PRO A 36 13.62 -12.51 -10.05
CA PRO A 36 14.97 -13.02 -10.33
C PRO A 36 15.00 -14.54 -10.54
N ALA A 37 15.88 -15.00 -11.43
CA ALA A 37 15.97 -16.42 -11.81
C ALA A 37 16.25 -17.40 -10.63
N MET A 38 16.81 -16.90 -9.52
CA MET A 38 17.04 -17.69 -8.30
C MET A 38 16.27 -17.09 -7.11
N ILE A 39 15.04 -17.53 -6.93
CA ILE A 39 14.28 -17.32 -5.68
C ILE A 39 14.15 -18.65 -4.94
N ALA A 40 14.47 -18.65 -3.65
CA ALA A 40 14.22 -19.79 -2.78
C ALA A 40 12.70 -19.94 -2.55
N LYS A 41 12.06 -20.86 -3.29
CA LYS A 41 10.61 -21.13 -3.21
C LYS A 41 10.12 -21.43 -1.79
N SER A 42 10.93 -22.14 -1.00
CA SER A 42 10.61 -22.44 0.40
C SER A 42 10.60 -21.21 1.31
N LEU A 43 11.30 -20.12 0.96
CA LEU A 43 11.25 -18.86 1.68
C LEU A 43 9.97 -18.10 1.31
N THR A 44 9.63 -18.02 0.03
CA THR A 44 8.41 -17.33 -0.43
C THR A 44 7.15 -18.00 0.08
N ASP A 45 7.11 -19.34 0.16
CA ASP A 45 5.96 -20.07 0.69
C ASP A 45 5.75 -19.80 2.19
N ARG A 46 6.82 -19.79 2.98
CA ARG A 46 6.74 -19.43 4.42
C ARG A 46 6.29 -17.99 4.65
N LEU A 47 6.77 -17.05 3.84
CA LEU A 47 6.36 -15.64 3.92
C LEU A 47 4.91 -15.44 3.49
N LYS A 48 4.47 -16.18 2.46
CA LYS A 48 3.06 -16.20 2.04
C LYS A 48 2.16 -16.62 3.20
N GLU A 49 2.48 -17.74 3.86
CA GLU A 49 1.69 -18.26 4.98
C GLU A 49 1.70 -17.30 6.19
N ALA A 50 2.87 -16.77 6.55
CA ALA A 50 3.01 -15.84 7.69
C ALA A 50 2.19 -14.56 7.50
N GLY A 51 2.16 -14.00 6.28
CA GLY A 51 1.37 -12.81 5.95
C GLY A 51 -0.07 -13.11 5.51
N LYS A 52 -0.48 -14.39 5.44
CA LYS A 52 -1.78 -14.83 4.91
C LYS A 52 -2.09 -14.30 3.50
N TYR A 53 -1.06 -14.14 2.68
CA TYR A 53 -1.19 -13.64 1.32
C TYR A 53 -1.81 -14.69 0.38
N GLU A 54 -2.62 -14.24 -0.58
CA GLU A 54 -3.09 -15.10 -1.67
C GLU A 54 -1.93 -15.55 -2.56
N PHE A 55 -0.93 -14.69 -2.73
CA PHE A 55 0.33 -15.02 -3.38
C PHE A 55 1.50 -14.14 -2.89
N TYR A 56 2.70 -14.71 -3.00
CA TYR A 56 3.97 -14.04 -2.83
C TYR A 56 4.91 -14.59 -3.92
N LEU A 57 5.21 -13.79 -4.93
CA LEU A 57 6.03 -14.23 -6.07
C LEU A 57 7.51 -13.91 -5.87
N GLY A 58 7.83 -12.90 -5.07
CA GLY A 58 9.19 -12.45 -4.80
C GLY A 58 9.68 -11.40 -5.78
N THR A 59 8.77 -10.67 -6.43
CA THR A 59 9.13 -9.54 -7.30
C THR A 59 9.78 -8.44 -6.44
N PRO A 60 11.00 -8.00 -6.79
CA PRO A 60 11.71 -7.03 -5.98
C PRO A 60 11.10 -5.63 -6.15
N PRO A 61 11.24 -4.74 -5.15
CA PRO A 61 10.61 -3.40 -5.18
C PRO A 61 10.98 -2.55 -6.40
N LYS A 62 12.18 -2.74 -6.96
CA LYS A 62 12.61 -2.03 -8.17
C LYS A 62 11.70 -2.36 -9.35
N GLU A 63 11.40 -3.64 -9.58
CA GLU A 63 10.58 -4.06 -10.70
C GLU A 63 9.10 -3.68 -10.49
N LEU A 64 8.60 -3.70 -9.26
CA LEU A 64 7.28 -3.16 -8.93
C LEU A 64 7.16 -1.65 -9.21
N ARG A 65 8.23 -0.87 -8.97
CA ARG A 65 8.26 0.56 -9.34
C ARG A 65 8.26 0.76 -10.86
N THR A 66 8.97 -0.08 -11.61
CA THR A 66 8.94 -0.07 -13.08
C THR A 66 7.52 -0.33 -13.60
N ILE A 67 6.84 -1.35 -13.06
CA ILE A 67 5.44 -1.66 -13.38
C ILE A 67 4.53 -0.47 -13.05
N ALA A 68 4.64 0.11 -11.85
CA ALA A 68 3.83 1.26 -11.46
C ALA A 68 4.03 2.45 -12.41
N SER A 69 5.30 2.79 -12.71
CA SER A 69 5.65 3.89 -13.62
C SER A 69 5.07 3.66 -15.01
N PHE A 70 5.17 2.44 -15.53
CA PHE A 70 4.58 2.06 -16.80
C PHE A 70 3.06 2.26 -16.80
N LEU A 71 2.35 1.73 -15.79
CA LEU A 71 0.89 1.82 -15.72
C LEU A 71 0.40 3.27 -15.63
N ILE A 72 1.02 4.07 -14.77
CA ILE A 72 0.67 5.49 -14.60
C ILE A 72 0.89 6.25 -15.91
N THR A 73 2.00 5.98 -16.59
CA THR A 73 2.33 6.62 -17.88
C THR A 73 1.35 6.19 -18.97
N TYR A 74 1.12 4.89 -19.11
CA TYR A 74 0.31 4.31 -20.18
C TYR A 74 -1.17 4.69 -20.06
N PHE A 75 -1.70 4.75 -18.84
CA PHE A 75 -3.10 5.08 -18.57
C PHE A 75 -3.31 6.53 -18.13
N ASN A 76 -2.36 7.43 -18.41
CA ASN A 76 -2.45 8.85 -18.01
C ASN A 76 -3.70 9.56 -18.55
N GLU A 77 -4.12 9.26 -19.78
CA GLU A 77 -5.33 9.79 -20.43
C GLU A 77 -6.61 9.09 -19.98
N LYS A 78 -6.50 7.96 -19.25
CA LYS A 78 -7.63 7.16 -18.76
C LYS A 78 -7.47 6.85 -17.26
N PRO A 79 -7.43 7.88 -16.40
CA PRO A 79 -7.14 7.72 -14.97
C PRO A 79 -8.15 6.81 -14.25
N SER A 80 -9.39 6.71 -14.74
CA SER A 80 -10.41 5.80 -14.19
C SER A 80 -9.96 4.34 -14.17
N ILE A 81 -9.11 3.90 -15.09
CA ILE A 81 -8.55 2.54 -15.09
C ILE A 81 -7.68 2.31 -13.85
N ILE A 82 -6.80 3.27 -13.53
CA ILE A 82 -5.94 3.21 -12.35
C ILE A 82 -6.77 3.31 -11.06
N LEU A 83 -7.75 4.20 -11.01
CA LEU A 83 -8.63 4.35 -9.85
C LEU A 83 -9.46 3.09 -9.58
N ASN A 84 -9.91 2.40 -10.63
CA ASN A 84 -10.61 1.13 -10.51
C ASN A 84 -9.66 -0.03 -10.15
N LEU A 85 -8.39 0.05 -10.53
CA LEU A 85 -7.38 -0.95 -10.23
C LEU A 85 -7.01 -0.97 -8.74
N LEU A 86 -6.85 0.20 -8.11
CA LEU A 86 -6.45 0.31 -6.69
C LEU A 86 -7.25 -0.60 -5.74
N PRO A 87 -8.59 -0.49 -5.63
CA PRO A 87 -9.35 -1.37 -4.73
C PRO A 87 -9.27 -2.85 -5.15
N ALA A 88 -9.06 -3.12 -6.45
CA ALA A 88 -8.95 -4.48 -6.97
C ALA A 88 -7.61 -5.14 -6.59
N LEU A 89 -6.50 -4.38 -6.57
CA LEU A 89 -5.20 -4.83 -6.07
C LEU A 89 -5.30 -5.22 -4.59
N TRP A 90 -5.79 -4.29 -3.76
CA TRP A 90 -5.89 -4.52 -2.32
C TRP A 90 -6.77 -5.74 -2.00
N LYS A 91 -7.93 -5.85 -2.67
CA LYS A 91 -8.87 -6.97 -2.49
C LYS A 91 -8.27 -8.33 -2.87
N ARG A 92 -7.40 -8.39 -3.88
CA ARG A 92 -6.76 -9.65 -4.31
C ARG A 92 -5.72 -10.15 -3.31
N HIS A 93 -5.24 -9.29 -2.41
CA HIS A 93 -4.42 -9.66 -1.26
C HIS A 93 -3.15 -10.46 -1.59
N GLY A 94 -2.51 -10.16 -2.73
CA GLY A 94 -1.15 -10.59 -2.99
C GLY A 94 -0.14 -9.61 -2.40
N ARG A 95 1.04 -10.09 -2.00
CA ARG A 95 2.11 -9.22 -1.47
C ARG A 95 2.55 -8.18 -2.49
N GLU A 96 2.75 -8.59 -3.74
CA GLU A 96 3.11 -7.65 -4.82
C GLU A 96 1.98 -6.65 -5.10
N ASP A 97 0.72 -7.05 -4.93
CA ASP A 97 -0.42 -6.14 -5.09
C ASP A 97 -0.46 -5.07 -4.01
N ALA A 98 -0.23 -5.43 -2.74
CA ALA A 98 -0.22 -4.47 -1.64
C ALA A 98 0.88 -3.41 -1.84
N ILE A 99 2.06 -3.83 -2.31
CA ILE A 99 3.16 -2.91 -2.61
C ILE A 99 2.85 -2.06 -3.84
N LEU A 100 2.36 -2.67 -4.93
CA LEU A 100 2.00 -1.93 -6.13
C LEU A 100 0.89 -0.91 -5.83
N TYR A 101 -0.09 -1.27 -5.00
CA TYR A 101 -1.12 -0.37 -4.50
C TYR A 101 -0.50 0.86 -3.83
N GLY A 102 0.41 0.66 -2.88
CA GLY A 102 1.07 1.77 -2.17
C GLY A 102 1.85 2.69 -3.10
N ILE A 103 2.62 2.12 -4.04
CA ILE A 103 3.39 2.89 -5.02
C ILE A 103 2.45 3.70 -5.93
N ILE A 104 1.42 3.06 -6.49
CA ILE A 104 0.47 3.75 -7.39
C ILE A 104 -0.28 4.84 -6.63
N LEU A 105 -0.87 4.52 -5.48
CA LEU A 105 -1.64 5.48 -4.68
C LEU A 105 -0.80 6.71 -4.36
N ALA A 106 0.46 6.54 -3.96
CA ALA A 106 1.36 7.64 -3.66
C ALA A 106 1.71 8.53 -4.87
N ASN A 107 1.54 8.05 -6.10
CA ASN A 107 1.97 8.76 -7.31
C ASN A 107 0.81 9.21 -8.22
N ILE A 108 -0.46 8.94 -7.87
CA ILE A 108 -1.60 9.50 -8.60
C ILE A 108 -1.88 10.95 -8.17
N ASN A 109 -2.54 11.72 -9.05
CA ASN A 109 -3.04 13.05 -8.71
C ASN A 109 -4.15 12.93 -7.63
N PRO A 110 -3.97 13.48 -6.41
CA PRO A 110 -4.95 13.37 -5.33
C PRO A 110 -6.31 13.99 -5.67
N ASN A 111 -6.36 14.96 -6.59
CA ASN A 111 -7.61 15.61 -7.01
C ASN A 111 -8.55 14.65 -7.77
N LEU A 112 -8.04 13.50 -8.22
CA LEU A 112 -8.84 12.44 -8.83
C LEU A 112 -9.56 11.57 -7.79
N LEU A 113 -9.16 11.67 -6.52
CA LEU A 113 -9.78 10.92 -5.42
C LEU A 113 -10.97 11.71 -4.86
N PRO A 114 -12.07 11.03 -4.48
CA PRO A 114 -13.25 11.70 -3.92
C PRO A 114 -13.03 12.23 -2.48
N LYS A 115 -11.86 12.01 -1.90
CA LYS A 115 -11.51 12.28 -0.49
C LYS A 115 -10.00 12.33 -0.32
N ASN A 116 -9.55 12.78 0.86
CA ASN A 116 -8.14 12.73 1.24
C ASN A 116 -7.56 11.32 1.04
N ILE A 117 -6.33 11.24 0.53
CA ILE A 117 -5.68 10.00 0.09
C ILE A 117 -5.53 8.94 1.20
N TRP A 118 -5.30 9.38 2.44
CA TRP A 118 -5.21 8.49 3.60
C TRP A 118 -6.58 7.92 3.97
N ILE A 119 -7.64 8.71 3.81
CA ILE A 119 -9.03 8.26 4.03
C ILE A 119 -9.44 7.30 2.91
N TYR A 120 -9.01 7.57 1.67
CA TYR A 120 -9.18 6.64 0.57
C TYR A 120 -8.51 5.28 0.84
N PHE A 121 -7.29 5.31 1.39
CA PHE A 121 -6.62 4.08 1.82
C PHE A 121 -7.39 3.37 2.95
N ALA A 122 -7.83 4.12 3.97
CA ALA A 122 -8.60 3.57 5.09
C ALA A 122 -9.88 2.85 4.63
N ASP A 123 -10.53 3.35 3.59
CA ASP A 123 -11.74 2.75 3.01
C ASP A 123 -11.47 1.47 2.22
N SER A 124 -10.22 1.19 1.89
CA SER A 124 -9.82 -0.06 1.24
C SER A 124 -9.57 -1.19 2.23
N LEU A 125 -9.39 -0.88 3.53
CA LEU A 125 -9.04 -1.86 4.55
C LEU A 125 -10.19 -2.82 4.87
N ARG A 126 -9.85 -4.10 5.08
CA ARG A 126 -10.74 -5.13 5.60
C ARG A 126 -10.71 -5.15 7.13
N LEU A 127 -11.44 -6.09 7.73
CA LEU A 127 -11.46 -6.26 9.20
C LEU A 127 -10.09 -6.63 9.80
N GLN A 128 -9.22 -7.24 8.99
CA GLN A 128 -7.86 -7.61 9.35
C GLN A 128 -6.95 -7.38 8.14
N GLU A 129 -5.76 -6.84 8.40
CA GLU A 129 -4.73 -6.64 7.39
C GLU A 129 -3.35 -6.93 8.01
N PRO A 130 -2.36 -7.37 7.21
CA PRO A 130 -0.97 -7.41 7.64
C PRO A 130 -0.48 -6.01 8.01
N ALA A 131 0.05 -5.85 9.22
CA ALA A 131 0.55 -4.56 9.71
C ALA A 131 1.66 -4.00 8.81
N ASP A 132 2.53 -4.87 8.27
CA ASP A 132 3.64 -4.49 7.40
C ASP A 132 3.15 -3.89 6.08
N ASP A 133 2.06 -4.40 5.50
CA ASP A 133 1.48 -3.82 4.27
C ASP A 133 0.93 -2.43 4.53
N MET A 134 0.16 -2.26 5.61
CA MET A 134 -0.39 -0.96 5.99
C MET A 134 0.72 0.05 6.27
N LEU A 135 1.76 -0.34 7.02
CA LEU A 135 2.92 0.50 7.26
C LEU A 135 3.63 0.87 5.96
N SER A 136 3.83 -0.09 5.06
CA SER A 136 4.47 0.14 3.76
C SER A 136 3.70 1.16 2.91
N VAL A 137 2.37 1.09 2.88
CA VAL A 137 1.55 2.10 2.17
C VAL A 137 1.72 3.47 2.84
N CYS A 138 1.63 3.55 4.16
CA CYS A 138 1.83 4.80 4.89
C CYS A 138 3.22 5.42 4.60
N GLU A 139 4.27 4.60 4.53
CA GLU A 139 5.61 5.07 4.18
C GLU A 139 5.69 5.63 2.76
N GLU A 140 5.08 4.99 1.76
CA GLU A 140 5.04 5.51 0.38
C GLU A 140 4.26 6.83 0.31
N LEU A 141 3.13 6.95 1.01
CA LEU A 141 2.36 8.20 1.07
C LEU A 141 3.14 9.34 1.72
N THR A 142 3.83 9.08 2.84
CA THR A 142 4.71 10.06 3.48
C THR A 142 5.90 10.42 2.60
N ARG A 143 6.51 9.44 1.91
CA ARG A 143 7.64 9.68 0.99
C ARG A 143 7.23 10.56 -0.18
N ALA A 144 6.01 10.42 -0.69
CA ALA A 144 5.42 11.28 -1.71
C ALA A 144 4.96 12.66 -1.17
N LYS A 145 5.14 12.94 0.12
CA LYS A 145 4.81 14.22 0.78
C LYS A 145 3.33 14.59 0.70
N HIS A 146 2.43 13.61 0.72
CA HIS A 146 1.00 13.88 0.83
C HIS A 146 0.67 14.49 2.20
N ASP A 147 -0.25 15.44 2.23
CA ASP A 147 -0.73 16.06 3.45
C ASP A 147 -1.38 15.02 4.37
N PHE A 148 -0.99 15.05 5.64
CA PHE A 148 -1.57 14.18 6.67
C PHE A 148 -3.04 14.53 6.94
N PRO A 149 -3.86 13.57 7.39
CA PRO A 149 -5.23 13.85 7.78
C PRO A 149 -5.30 14.85 8.94
N THR A 150 -6.37 15.64 8.95
CA THR A 150 -6.70 16.53 10.06
C THR A 150 -7.07 15.74 11.33
N ASN A 151 -7.00 16.38 12.50
CA ASN A 151 -7.42 15.75 13.76
C ASN A 151 -8.86 15.21 13.71
N ASN A 152 -9.79 15.95 13.09
CA ASN A 152 -11.18 15.51 12.93
C ASN A 152 -11.30 14.24 12.07
N GLU A 153 -10.50 14.13 11.01
CA GLU A 153 -10.45 12.93 10.18
C GLU A 153 -9.86 11.74 10.94
N LEU A 154 -8.77 11.94 11.69
CA LEU A 154 -8.16 10.90 12.53
C LEU A 154 -9.14 10.41 13.62
N GLU A 155 -9.86 11.31 14.29
CA GLU A 155 -10.87 10.96 15.29
C GLU A 155 -12.01 10.12 14.69
N LYS A 156 -12.46 10.47 13.48
CA LYS A 156 -13.45 9.67 12.75
C LYS A 156 -12.91 8.29 12.40
N LEU A 157 -11.64 8.18 12.00
CA LEU A 157 -11.00 6.89 11.72
C LEU A 157 -10.92 6.01 12.97
N CYS A 158 -10.48 6.54 14.11
CA CYS A 158 -10.42 5.78 15.37
C CYS A 158 -11.78 5.18 15.74
N LYS A 159 -12.88 5.89 15.47
CA LYS A 159 -14.25 5.42 15.76
C LYS A 159 -14.76 4.31 14.82
N ARG A 160 -14.08 4.02 13.71
CA ARG A 160 -14.52 2.98 12.74
C ARG A 160 -14.16 1.56 13.15
N GLY A 161 -13.29 1.39 14.15
CA GLY A 161 -12.91 0.09 14.69
C GLY A 161 -11.40 -0.12 14.75
N LEU A 162 -11.01 -1.29 15.26
CA LEU A 162 -9.63 -1.66 15.60
C LEU A 162 -8.63 -1.38 14.47
N ILE A 163 -8.93 -1.85 13.25
CA ILE A 163 -8.02 -1.75 12.11
C ILE A 163 -7.77 -0.30 11.68
N CYS A 164 -8.80 0.55 11.74
CA CYS A 164 -8.67 1.97 11.43
C CYS A 164 -7.91 2.72 12.53
N HIS A 165 -8.06 2.34 13.80
CA HIS A 165 -7.26 2.90 14.89
C HIS A 165 -5.77 2.50 14.74
N GLN A 166 -5.49 1.25 14.36
CA GLN A 166 -4.13 0.83 14.02
C GLN A 166 -3.55 1.62 12.84
N LEU A 167 -4.35 1.88 11.80
CA LEU A 167 -3.94 2.76 10.70
C LEU A 167 -3.59 4.16 11.24
N VAL A 168 -4.42 4.75 12.10
CA VAL A 168 -4.13 6.06 12.72
C VAL A 168 -2.80 6.06 13.47
N LEU A 169 -2.50 5.01 14.24
CA LEU A 169 -1.19 4.86 14.88
C LEU A 169 -0.06 4.88 13.85
N PHE A 170 -0.20 4.18 12.72
CA PHE A 170 0.82 4.14 11.67
C PHE A 170 0.98 5.49 10.97
N ILE A 171 -0.11 6.20 10.69
CA ILE A 171 -0.09 7.56 10.13
C ILE A 171 0.68 8.50 11.07
N LEU A 172 0.33 8.50 12.36
CA LEU A 172 0.96 9.35 13.36
C LEU A 172 2.42 8.98 13.60
N PHE A 173 2.76 7.69 13.51
CA PHE A 173 4.15 7.25 13.54
C PHE A 173 4.96 7.82 12.37
N GLN A 174 4.41 7.86 11.15
CA GLN A 174 5.12 8.50 10.02
C GLN A 174 5.26 10.01 10.22
N LYS A 175 4.21 10.69 10.72
CA LYS A 175 4.26 12.11 11.07
C LYS A 175 5.36 12.42 12.10
N PHE A 176 5.47 11.58 13.12
CA PHE A 176 6.55 11.65 14.12
C PHE A 176 7.94 11.46 13.49
N ARG A 177 8.10 10.45 12.61
CA ARG A 177 9.40 10.15 11.96
C ARG A 177 9.95 11.28 11.12
N ILE A 178 9.07 12.05 10.45
CA ILE A 178 9.48 13.23 9.68
C ILE A 178 9.68 14.49 10.54
N LYS A 179 9.72 14.33 11.88
CA LYS A 179 9.93 15.37 12.89
C LYS A 179 8.85 16.46 12.92
N THR A 180 7.63 16.12 12.50
CA THR A 180 6.48 17.00 12.66
C THR A 180 5.96 16.87 14.09
N LYS A 181 5.77 18.00 14.78
CA LYS A 181 5.24 18.02 16.15
C LYS A 181 3.82 17.43 16.16
N LEU A 182 3.62 16.44 17.02
CA LEU A 182 2.30 15.89 17.31
C LEU A 182 1.57 16.79 18.31
N SER A 183 0.26 16.94 18.12
CA SER A 183 -0.63 17.62 19.04
C SER A 183 -1.01 16.71 20.22
N ASN A 184 -1.50 17.30 21.31
CA ASN A 184 -1.93 16.53 22.49
C ASN A 184 -3.04 15.52 22.14
N ASN A 185 -3.98 15.90 21.26
CA ASN A 185 -5.04 15.00 20.80
C ASN A 185 -4.45 13.76 20.09
N GLU A 186 -3.44 13.94 19.24
CA GLU A 186 -2.78 12.84 18.53
C GLU A 186 -2.04 11.91 19.49
N TYR A 187 -1.38 12.45 20.52
CA TYR A 187 -0.79 11.63 21.60
C TYR A 187 -1.84 10.80 22.33
N GLU A 188 -3.00 11.38 22.65
CA GLU A 188 -4.10 10.64 23.27
C GLU A 188 -4.64 9.53 22.34
N MET A 189 -4.74 9.78 21.03
CA MET A 189 -5.11 8.72 20.07
C MET A 189 -4.11 7.56 20.06
N ILE A 190 -2.81 7.86 20.17
CA ILE A 190 -1.74 6.84 20.24
C ILE A 190 -1.86 6.03 21.53
N LYS A 191 -1.98 6.69 22.69
CA LYS A 191 -2.12 6.02 23.99
C LYS A 191 -3.30 5.06 24.00
N ASN A 192 -4.43 5.53 23.49
CA ASN A 192 -5.69 4.79 23.44
C ASN A 192 -5.75 3.77 22.30
N CYS A 193 -4.72 3.65 21.44
CA CYS A 193 -4.72 2.65 20.37
C CYS A 193 -4.79 1.23 20.96
N PRO A 194 -5.88 0.49 20.66
CA PRO A 194 -6.08 -0.88 21.14
C PRO A 194 -5.16 -1.86 20.42
N GLY A 195 -4.76 -2.92 21.12
CA GLY A 195 -4.00 -4.04 20.56
C GLY A 195 -2.79 -4.42 21.40
N GLU A 196 -2.62 -5.72 21.61
CA GLU A 196 -1.49 -6.31 22.34
C GLU A 196 -0.36 -6.80 21.43
N ASN A 197 -0.49 -6.58 20.10
CA ASN A 197 0.53 -6.98 19.15
C ASN A 197 1.86 -6.25 19.42
N ASP A 198 2.96 -6.98 19.41
CA ASP A 198 4.31 -6.47 19.64
C ASP A 198 4.65 -5.26 18.76
N ILE A 199 4.23 -5.24 17.48
CA ILE A 199 4.48 -4.08 16.61
C ILE A 199 3.76 -2.82 17.09
N ILE A 200 2.49 -2.93 17.51
CA ILE A 200 1.68 -1.81 18.00
C ILE A 200 2.32 -1.24 19.26
N ASN A 201 2.68 -2.11 20.21
CA ASN A 201 3.30 -1.72 21.46
C ASN A 201 4.69 -1.08 21.26
N ARG A 202 5.52 -1.63 20.37
CA ARG A 202 6.82 -1.04 20.03
C ARG A 202 6.68 0.34 19.41
N LEU A 203 5.73 0.54 18.50
CA LEU A 203 5.48 1.85 17.88
C LEU A 203 4.95 2.87 18.89
N LYS A 204 4.00 2.48 19.75
CA LYS A 204 3.48 3.34 20.84
C LYS A 204 4.62 3.81 21.75
N LYS A 205 5.42 2.88 22.29
CA LYS A 205 6.58 3.20 23.15
C LYS A 205 7.54 4.15 22.46
N ARG A 206 7.90 3.86 21.20
CA ARG A 206 8.83 4.71 20.43
C ARG A 206 8.34 6.15 20.26
N ILE A 207 7.03 6.41 20.24
CA ILE A 207 6.51 7.78 20.15
C ILE A 207 6.38 8.42 21.53
N LEU A 208 5.95 7.66 22.55
CA LEU A 208 5.61 8.18 23.88
C LEU A 208 6.82 8.34 24.81
N ASP A 209 7.88 7.56 24.59
CA ASP A 209 9.10 7.59 25.41
C ASP A 209 10.16 8.58 24.88
N ASN A 210 9.84 9.35 23.83
CA ASN A 210 10.65 10.45 23.29
C ASN A 210 10.13 11.81 23.77
#